data_AF-A0A1Q7ZQZ8-F1
#
_entry.id   AF-A0A1Q7ZQZ8-F1
#
_cell.length_a   1.000
_cell.length_b   1.000
_cell.length_c   1.000
_cell.angle_alpha   90.00
_cell.angle_beta   90.00
_cell.angle_gamma   90.00
#
_symmetry.space_group_name_H-M   'P 1'
#
loop_
_entity.id
_entity.type
_entity.pdbx_description
1 polymer ?
#
loop_
_entity_poly.entity_id
_entity_poly.type
_entity_poly.pdbx_seq_one_letter_code
_entity_poly.pdbx_strand_id
1 'polypeptide(L)'
;MLFPLGILLLLTIWFNPASNAHAATSAEIPTEGGTWTNPTITIVITPVSNMPWFKASYTYDVNYAIARWAKSIIVYTDAYGSYYLRKLSFVTCVSGVNDTLCGTPDIRVQFIQSFGSESAGLGLTSVRIQQNSGIFAAPTTTTLATYDPTNTTQLTDTDMINIASHEFGHALGLNHATVSVTGDGTFELMFLSYGQAVGNPRNSLESPSTLDMYALANIYDWVSNPSGFSGTGHSATIYSLPPGIAYASEYPYAEQIQSLQNSINQMRLEILIVAVVAGLLLAVALALGILMARKKHVQAQIESWQIVVPPAPAEVFSFLLLR
;
A
#
# COMPACT_ATOMS: atom_id res chain seq x y z
N MET A 1 -5.86 -58.86 -4.69
CA MET A 1 -4.70 -58.11 -4.17
C MET A 1 -5.05 -56.63 -4.11
N LEU A 2 -4.67 -55.99 -3.01
CA LEU A 2 -5.03 -54.63 -2.60
C LEU A 2 -4.48 -53.54 -3.54
N PHE A 3 -5.31 -52.52 -3.80
CA PHE A 3 -4.86 -51.14 -4.00
C PHE A 3 -4.47 -50.56 -2.62
N PRO A 4 -3.54 -49.59 -2.55
CA PRO A 4 -4.05 -48.22 -2.56
C PRO A 4 -3.30 -47.26 -3.49
N LEU A 5 -4.13 -46.41 -4.09
CA LEU A 5 -3.83 -45.16 -4.78
C LEU A 5 -3.34 -44.16 -3.73
N GLY A 6 -2.06 -43.77 -3.79
CA GLY A 6 -1.49 -42.73 -2.95
C GLY A 6 -1.56 -41.39 -3.68
N ILE A 7 -2.61 -40.60 -3.46
CA ILE A 7 -2.61 -39.17 -3.77
C ILE A 7 -2.33 -38.44 -2.46
N LEU A 8 -1.06 -38.12 -2.25
CA LEU A 8 -0.57 -37.31 -1.15
C LEU A 8 -0.71 -35.83 -1.57
N LEU A 9 -1.76 -35.16 -1.14
CA LEU A 9 -1.88 -33.70 -1.28
C LEU A 9 -1.12 -33.05 -0.11
N LEU A 10 0.17 -32.78 -0.31
CA LEU A 10 0.99 -31.99 0.61
C LEU A 10 0.64 -30.51 0.43
N LEU A 11 -0.26 -29.99 1.25
CA LEU A 11 -0.37 -28.56 1.53
C LEU A 11 0.82 -28.17 2.42
N THR A 12 1.96 -27.85 1.81
CA THR A 12 3.06 -27.21 2.51
C THR A 12 2.67 -25.74 2.75
N ILE A 13 2.07 -25.47 3.91
CA ILE A 13 1.98 -24.10 4.41
C ILE A 13 3.40 -23.70 4.82
N TRP A 14 4.11 -23.01 3.92
CA TRP A 14 5.34 -22.32 4.26
C TRP A 14 5.01 -21.17 5.20
N PHE A 15 5.02 -21.43 6.50
CA PHE A 15 5.27 -20.38 7.47
C PHE A 15 6.73 -19.99 7.32
N ASN A 16 7.00 -18.93 6.54
CA ASN A 16 8.22 -18.16 6.74
C ASN A 16 8.00 -17.35 8.02
N PRO A 17 8.65 -17.67 9.15
CA PRO A 17 8.80 -16.66 10.19
C PRO A 17 9.64 -15.55 9.56
N ALA A 18 9.04 -14.39 9.30
CA ALA A 18 9.78 -13.21 8.91
C ALA A 18 10.82 -12.94 9.99
N SER A 19 12.09 -13.19 9.66
CA SER A 19 13.21 -12.80 10.48
C SER A 19 13.28 -11.27 10.47
N ASN A 20 12.68 -10.62 11.46
CA ASN A 20 12.72 -9.17 11.65
C ASN A 20 14.09 -8.70 12.16
N ALA A 21 15.14 -9.04 11.42
CA ALA A 21 16.42 -8.34 11.48
C ALA A 21 16.50 -7.50 10.20
N HIS A 22 15.75 -6.40 10.14
CA HIS A 22 15.92 -5.42 9.08
C HIS A 22 17.28 -4.75 9.29
N ALA A 23 18.23 -5.01 8.39
CA ALA A 23 19.45 -4.23 8.31
C ALA A 23 19.08 -2.74 8.22
N ALA A 24 19.85 -1.87 8.87
CA ALA A 24 19.68 -0.42 8.73
C ALA A 24 19.67 -0.08 7.24
N THR A 25 18.55 0.44 6.75
CA THR A 25 18.39 0.79 5.34
C THR A 25 19.30 1.97 5.03
N SER A 26 20.03 1.94 3.92
CA SER A 26 20.84 3.08 3.45
C SER A 26 20.00 4.25 2.90
N ALA A 27 18.74 4.32 3.29
CA ALA A 27 17.79 5.34 2.90
C ALA A 27 18.11 6.63 3.65
N GLU A 28 18.14 7.74 2.92
CA GLU A 28 18.41 9.06 3.45
C GLU A 28 17.38 10.04 2.89
N ILE A 29 17.08 11.09 3.64
CA ILE A 29 16.24 12.19 3.20
C ILE A 29 16.90 13.52 3.55
N PRO A 30 17.26 14.34 2.54
CA PRO A 30 17.61 15.73 2.76
C PRO A 30 16.38 16.55 3.16
N THR A 31 16.58 17.68 3.81
CA THR A 31 15.54 18.67 4.11
C THR A 31 15.70 19.90 3.22
N GLU A 32 14.61 20.62 2.96
CA GLU A 32 14.64 21.91 2.24
C GLU A 32 15.48 22.98 2.97
N GLY A 33 15.68 22.84 4.28
CA GLY A 33 16.38 23.83 5.10
C GLY A 33 15.51 25.01 5.50
N GLY A 34 14.22 24.74 5.70
CA GLY A 34 13.28 25.67 6.31
C GLY A 34 12.35 24.97 7.29
N THR A 35 11.79 25.73 8.23
CA THR A 35 10.72 25.32 9.14
C THR A 35 9.70 26.45 9.31
N TRP A 36 8.46 26.11 9.63
CA TRP A 36 7.48 27.08 10.10
C TRP A 36 7.74 27.42 11.57
N THR A 37 7.39 28.63 12.00
CA THR A 37 7.62 29.11 13.38
C THR A 37 6.36 29.06 14.25
N ASN A 38 5.21 28.74 13.66
CA ASN A 38 3.95 28.55 14.36
C ASN A 38 3.55 27.07 14.24
N PRO A 39 3.14 26.41 15.35
CA PRO A 39 2.67 25.03 15.26
C PRO A 39 1.37 24.91 14.45
N THR A 40 0.58 25.99 14.35
CA THR A 40 -0.55 26.05 13.42
C THR A 40 -0.08 26.56 12.08
N ILE A 41 -0.10 25.69 11.07
CA ILE A 41 0.25 25.99 9.69
C ILE A 41 -1.05 26.16 8.91
N THR A 42 -1.18 27.30 8.24
CA THR A 42 -2.37 27.70 7.49
C THR A 42 -2.18 27.49 5.99
N ILE A 43 -3.17 26.85 5.36
CA ILE A 43 -3.11 26.45 3.96
C ILE A 43 -4.35 26.99 3.24
N VAL A 44 -4.16 27.68 2.12
CA VAL A 44 -5.26 28.11 1.24
C VAL A 44 -5.20 27.34 -0.08
N ILE A 45 -6.25 26.58 -0.36
CA ILE A 45 -6.45 25.86 -1.62
C ILE A 45 -7.25 26.75 -2.56
N THR A 46 -6.72 27.01 -3.75
CA THR A 46 -7.38 27.86 -4.76
C THR A 46 -7.95 26.97 -5.87
N PRO A 47 -9.24 26.58 -5.80
CA PRO A 47 -9.88 25.81 -6.85
C PRO A 47 -9.99 26.61 -8.14
N VAL A 48 -10.11 25.90 -9.26
CA VAL A 48 -10.31 26.51 -10.57
C VAL A 48 -11.76 26.29 -10.99
N SER A 49 -12.45 27.38 -11.32
CA SER A 49 -13.86 27.33 -11.74
C SER A 49 -13.99 27.27 -13.26
N ASN A 50 -14.97 26.51 -13.74
CA ASN A 50 -15.37 26.45 -15.15
C ASN A 50 -14.27 26.02 -16.15
N MET A 51 -13.25 25.28 -15.70
CA MET A 51 -12.21 24.75 -16.56
C MET A 51 -12.37 23.23 -16.75
N PRO A 52 -12.38 22.73 -18.00
CA PRO A 52 -12.66 21.32 -18.29
C PRO A 52 -11.57 20.36 -17.80
N TRP A 53 -10.36 20.86 -17.58
CA TRP A 53 -9.23 20.06 -17.09
C TRP A 53 -9.22 19.89 -15.57
N PHE A 54 -10.03 20.65 -14.84
CA PHE A 54 -10.08 20.61 -13.38
C PHE A 54 -11.26 19.75 -12.89
N LYS A 55 -11.00 18.76 -12.05
CA LYS A 55 -12.05 18.00 -11.36
C LYS A 55 -12.40 18.69 -10.04
N ALA A 56 -13.69 18.87 -9.79
CA ALA A 56 -14.16 19.48 -8.54
C ALA A 56 -13.74 18.68 -7.28
N SER A 57 -13.49 17.37 -7.41
CA SER A 57 -12.98 16.51 -6.33
C SER A 57 -11.57 16.91 -5.86
N TYR A 58 -10.74 17.50 -6.71
CA TYR A 58 -9.33 17.78 -6.37
C TYR A 58 -9.16 18.69 -5.16
N THR A 59 -10.09 19.60 -4.91
CA THR A 59 -10.05 20.42 -3.70
C THR A 59 -10.22 19.58 -2.43
N TYR A 60 -11.12 18.59 -2.47
CA TYR A 60 -11.29 17.63 -1.39
C TYR A 60 -10.07 16.73 -1.26
N ASP A 61 -9.52 16.25 -2.39
CA ASP A 61 -8.37 15.35 -2.44
C ASP A 61 -7.12 15.97 -1.81
N VAL A 62 -6.82 17.23 -2.12
CA VAL A 62 -5.72 17.99 -1.49
C VAL A 62 -5.96 18.14 0.01
N ASN A 63 -7.16 18.52 0.43
CA ASN A 63 -7.49 18.63 1.85
C ASN A 63 -7.36 17.28 2.57
N TYR A 64 -7.75 16.20 1.91
CA TYR A 64 -7.63 14.84 2.41
C TYR A 64 -6.15 14.43 2.56
N ALA A 65 -5.30 14.75 1.58
CA ALA A 65 -3.86 14.53 1.66
C ALA A 65 -3.22 15.22 2.88
N ILE A 66 -3.53 16.51 3.09
CA ILE A 66 -3.05 17.29 4.26
C ILE A 66 -3.53 16.67 5.57
N ALA A 67 -4.80 16.28 5.64
CA ALA A 67 -5.36 15.62 6.83
C ALA A 67 -4.73 14.25 7.11
N ARG A 68 -4.27 13.52 6.07
CA ARG A 68 -3.57 12.24 6.24
C ARG A 68 -2.22 12.42 6.92
N TRP A 69 -1.45 13.47 6.59
CA TRP A 69 -0.21 13.77 7.31
C TRP A 69 -0.41 13.90 8.82
N ALA A 70 -1.44 14.63 9.27
CA ALA A 70 -1.74 14.75 10.70
C ALA A 70 -2.03 13.38 11.35
N LYS A 71 -2.73 12.49 10.63
CA LYS A 71 -3.04 11.14 11.12
C LYS A 71 -1.81 10.23 11.12
N SER A 72 -0.95 10.32 10.11
CA SER A 72 0.31 9.58 10.02
C SER A 72 1.30 10.01 11.10
N ILE A 73 1.34 11.30 11.45
CA ILE A 73 2.09 11.80 12.62
C ILE A 73 1.63 11.08 13.90
N ILE A 74 0.32 10.88 14.09
CA ILE A 74 -0.20 10.16 15.26
C ILE A 74 0.34 8.73 15.28
N VAL A 75 0.21 7.99 14.17
CA VAL A 75 0.69 6.60 14.07
C VAL A 75 2.18 6.50 14.40
N TYR A 76 3.01 7.30 13.74
CA TYR A 76 4.45 7.34 13.98
C TYR A 76 4.77 7.63 15.45
N THR A 77 4.13 8.66 16.01
CA THR A 77 4.44 9.09 17.38
C THR A 77 3.93 8.11 18.46
N ASP A 78 2.87 7.35 18.19
CA ASP A 78 2.43 6.25 19.06
C ASP A 78 3.45 5.11 19.09
N ALA A 79 4.14 4.86 17.97
CA ALA A 79 5.13 3.79 17.84
C ALA A 79 6.54 4.20 18.31
N TYR A 80 6.97 5.43 18.02
CA TYR A 80 8.37 5.84 18.14
C TYR A 80 8.63 7.06 19.05
N GLY A 81 7.58 7.68 19.63
CA GLY A 81 7.73 8.83 20.53
C GLY A 81 7.57 10.18 19.81
N SER A 82 8.36 11.20 20.15
CA SER A 82 8.25 12.56 19.57
C SER A 82 6.83 13.17 19.62
N TYR A 83 6.08 12.89 20.69
CA TYR A 83 4.69 13.34 20.87
C TYR A 83 4.47 14.86 20.72
N TYR A 84 5.52 15.67 20.87
CA TYR A 84 5.45 17.10 20.59
C TYR A 84 5.02 17.40 19.15
N LEU A 85 5.31 16.52 18.19
CA LEU A 85 4.98 16.70 16.78
C LEU A 85 3.45 16.77 16.56
N ARG A 86 2.66 16.15 17.46
CA ARG A 86 1.18 16.23 17.44
C ARG A 86 0.63 17.63 17.74
N LYS A 87 1.47 18.55 18.24
CA LYS A 87 1.05 19.94 18.41
C LYS A 87 1.00 20.68 17.08
N LEU A 88 1.61 20.14 16.01
CA LEU A 88 1.41 20.67 14.67
C LEU A 88 -0.07 20.52 14.28
N SER A 89 -0.65 21.60 13.79
CA SER A 89 -2.04 21.65 13.33
C SER A 89 -2.08 22.25 11.93
N PHE A 90 -2.79 21.58 11.03
CA PHE A 90 -2.95 22.03 9.65
C PHE A 90 -4.36 22.58 9.46
N VAL A 91 -4.46 23.89 9.22
CA VAL A 91 -5.75 24.57 9.01
C VAL A 91 -5.90 24.85 7.52
N THR A 92 -6.83 24.16 6.88
CA THR A 92 -7.11 24.29 5.45
C THR A 92 -8.32 25.20 5.21
N CYS A 93 -8.15 26.15 4.31
CA CYS A 93 -9.21 27.00 3.78
C CYS A 93 -9.28 26.89 2.26
N VAL A 94 -10.44 27.19 1.70
CA VAL A 94 -10.71 27.23 0.27
C VAL A 94 -10.98 28.66 -0.15
N SER A 95 -10.22 29.12 -1.15
CA SER A 95 -10.34 30.46 -1.74
C SER A 95 -11.77 30.74 -2.20
N GLY A 96 -12.30 31.90 -1.80
CA GLY A 96 -13.69 32.30 -2.10
C GLY A 96 -14.78 31.57 -1.31
N VAL A 97 -14.43 30.67 -0.38
CA VAL A 97 -15.38 29.97 0.50
C VAL A 97 -15.16 30.38 1.96
N ASN A 98 -13.95 30.18 2.48
CA ASN A 98 -13.62 30.44 3.89
C ASN A 98 -12.15 30.87 4.10
N ASP A 99 -11.48 31.33 3.04
CA ASP A 99 -10.09 31.81 3.04
C ASP A 99 -9.81 32.97 4.01
N THR A 100 -10.82 33.77 4.32
CA THR A 100 -10.72 34.80 5.37
C THR A 100 -10.33 34.23 6.75
N LEU A 101 -10.60 32.96 7.03
CA LEU A 101 -10.17 32.27 8.26
C LEU A 101 -8.65 32.01 8.29
N CYS A 102 -8.02 31.87 7.14
CA CYS A 102 -6.58 31.59 7.01
C CYS A 102 -5.74 32.86 6.79
N GLY A 103 -6.36 34.04 6.62
CA GLY A 103 -5.67 35.32 6.54
C GLY A 103 -4.55 35.34 5.49
N THR A 104 -3.32 35.62 5.93
CA THR A 104 -2.11 35.45 5.11
C THR A 104 -1.59 34.02 5.33
N PRO A 105 -1.82 33.09 4.39
CA PRO A 105 -1.49 31.69 4.64
C PRO A 105 0.02 31.44 4.58
N ASP A 106 0.45 30.41 5.29
CA ASP A 106 1.80 29.86 5.20
C ASP A 106 2.01 29.16 3.84
N ILE A 107 0.99 28.40 3.39
CA ILE A 107 1.06 27.61 2.15
C ILE A 107 -0.12 27.97 1.24
N ARG A 108 0.17 28.19 -0.04
CA ARG A 108 -0.85 28.31 -1.10
C ARG A 108 -0.81 27.10 -2.01
N VAL A 109 -1.96 26.48 -2.24
CA VAL A 109 -2.13 25.42 -3.24
C VAL A 109 -2.90 25.97 -4.44
N GLN A 110 -2.37 25.74 -5.63
CA GLN A 110 -2.97 26.13 -6.90
C GLN A 110 -2.89 24.99 -7.91
N PHE A 111 -3.73 25.05 -8.94
CA PHE A 111 -3.81 24.02 -9.97
C PHE A 111 -3.48 24.58 -11.35
N ILE A 112 -2.84 23.76 -12.16
CA ILE A 112 -2.62 24.00 -13.58
C ILE A 112 -3.10 22.79 -14.38
N GLN A 113 -3.25 22.95 -15.70
CA GLN A 113 -3.59 21.81 -16.55
C GLN A 113 -2.46 20.77 -16.55
N SER A 114 -1.26 21.19 -16.95
CA SER A 114 -0.06 20.35 -17.00
C SER A 114 1.18 21.25 -16.95
N PHE A 115 2.32 20.72 -16.50
CA PHE A 115 3.62 21.39 -16.62
C PHE A 115 4.19 21.32 -18.04
N GLY A 116 3.54 20.60 -18.95
CA GLY A 116 3.94 20.44 -20.35
C GLY A 116 5.08 19.44 -20.53
N SER A 117 5.36 19.06 -21.78
CA SER A 117 6.30 17.98 -22.11
C SER A 117 7.77 18.29 -21.79
N GLU A 118 8.10 19.55 -21.51
CA GLU A 118 9.45 19.98 -21.12
C GLU A 118 9.73 19.72 -19.63
N SER A 119 8.70 19.38 -18.85
CA SER A 119 8.81 19.04 -17.42
C SER A 119 8.09 17.73 -17.13
N ALA A 120 8.78 16.78 -16.51
CA ALA A 120 8.15 15.55 -16.02
C ALA A 120 7.34 15.76 -14.72
N GLY A 121 7.16 17.00 -14.27
CA GLY A 121 6.51 17.32 -13.01
C GLY A 121 5.01 17.03 -13.00
N LEU A 122 4.54 16.46 -11.89
CA LEU A 122 3.12 16.31 -11.57
C LEU A 122 2.70 17.28 -10.45
N GLY A 123 3.67 17.72 -9.65
CA GLY A 123 3.55 18.77 -8.66
C GLY A 123 4.85 19.58 -8.61
N LEU A 124 4.77 20.75 -7.97
CA LEU A 124 5.94 21.56 -7.63
C LEU A 124 5.62 22.45 -6.42
N THR A 125 6.43 22.33 -5.37
CA THR A 125 6.39 23.23 -4.22
C THR A 125 7.58 24.17 -4.26
N SER A 126 7.31 25.46 -4.46
CA SER A 126 8.30 26.52 -4.37
C SER A 126 8.41 27.00 -2.93
N VAL A 127 9.49 26.59 -2.27
CA VAL A 127 9.87 27.08 -0.94
C VAL A 127 10.79 28.28 -1.06
N ARG A 128 10.68 29.20 -0.11
CA ARG A 128 11.61 30.33 0.07
C ARG A 128 12.03 30.35 1.52
N ILE A 129 13.32 30.50 1.76
CA ILE A 129 13.88 30.55 3.11
C ILE A 129 14.40 31.95 3.36
N GLN A 130 14.01 32.55 4.48
CA GLN A 130 14.49 33.87 4.87
C GLN A 130 16.01 33.79 5.10
N GLN A 131 16.74 34.76 4.56
CA GLN A 131 18.20 34.72 4.51
C GLN A 131 18.83 34.45 5.89
N ASN A 132 19.71 33.46 5.97
CA ASN A 132 20.45 33.06 7.18
C ASN A 132 19.59 32.69 8.39
N SER A 133 18.32 32.31 8.18
CA SER A 133 17.40 32.01 9.29
C SER A 133 16.99 30.54 9.40
N GLY A 134 16.96 29.77 8.31
CA GLY A 134 16.33 28.44 8.30
C GLY A 134 14.80 28.48 8.49
N ILE A 135 14.17 29.65 8.28
CA ILE A 135 12.72 29.87 8.45
C ILE A 135 12.09 30.09 7.09
N PHE A 136 10.93 29.49 6.84
CA PHE A 136 10.20 29.73 5.60
C PHE A 136 9.69 31.17 5.48
N ALA A 137 9.68 31.68 4.25
CA ALA A 137 9.06 32.95 3.89
C ALA A 137 7.66 32.68 3.32
N ALA A 138 6.63 33.00 4.12
CA ALA A 138 5.25 32.83 3.71
C ALA A 138 4.83 33.80 2.57
N PRO A 139 3.94 33.38 1.65
CA PRO A 139 3.54 31.99 1.44
C PRO A 139 4.61 31.22 0.65
N THR A 140 4.73 29.92 0.92
CA THR A 140 5.21 28.95 -0.08
C THR A 140 4.08 28.62 -1.05
N THR A 141 4.42 28.20 -2.26
CA THR A 141 3.43 27.92 -3.31
C THR A 141 3.59 26.49 -3.81
N THR A 142 2.57 25.67 -3.61
CA THR A 142 2.41 24.35 -4.19
C THR A 142 1.52 24.43 -5.44
N THR A 143 2.05 23.99 -6.57
CA THR A 143 1.34 23.92 -7.85
C THR A 143 1.12 22.47 -8.23
N LEU A 144 -0.13 22.09 -8.49
CA LEU A 144 -0.51 20.72 -8.83
C LEU A 144 -1.01 20.64 -10.27
N ALA A 145 -0.48 19.71 -11.06
CA ALA A 145 -1.02 19.42 -12.38
C ALA A 145 -2.34 18.64 -12.25
N THR A 146 -3.15 18.68 -13.30
CA THR A 146 -4.41 17.91 -13.38
C THR A 146 -4.37 16.84 -14.46
N TYR A 147 -3.39 16.93 -15.35
CA TYR A 147 -3.00 15.94 -16.35
C TYR A 147 -1.52 15.60 -16.21
N ASP A 148 -1.14 14.47 -16.81
CA ASP A 148 0.25 14.11 -17.03
C ASP A 148 0.99 15.15 -17.92
N PRO A 149 2.34 15.10 -17.98
CA PRO A 149 3.14 16.03 -18.79
C PRO A 149 2.77 16.06 -20.28
N THR A 150 2.26 14.94 -20.83
CA THR A 150 1.82 14.88 -22.23
C THR A 150 0.42 15.41 -22.47
N ASN A 151 -0.31 15.78 -21.39
CA ASN A 151 -1.69 16.25 -21.42
C ASN A 151 -2.66 15.25 -22.08
N THR A 152 -2.38 13.95 -21.93
CA THR A 152 -3.18 12.86 -22.50
C THR A 152 -4.00 12.13 -21.45
N THR A 153 -3.51 12.11 -20.20
CA THR A 153 -4.11 11.35 -19.12
C THR A 153 -4.44 12.28 -17.96
N GLN A 154 -5.73 12.40 -17.64
CA GLN A 154 -6.18 13.14 -16.47
C GLN A 154 -5.84 12.35 -15.21
N LEU A 155 -5.36 13.04 -14.18
CA LEU A 155 -5.06 12.43 -12.88
C LEU A 155 -6.34 11.87 -12.23
N THR A 156 -6.21 10.72 -11.57
CA THR A 156 -7.29 10.20 -10.71
C THR A 156 -7.33 10.97 -9.38
N ASP A 157 -8.38 10.75 -8.59
CA ASP A 157 -8.45 11.32 -7.23
C ASP A 157 -7.32 10.75 -6.36
N THR A 158 -7.01 9.45 -6.48
CA THR A 158 -5.86 8.83 -5.80
C THR A 158 -4.54 9.49 -6.21
N ASP A 159 -4.33 9.73 -7.50
CA ASP A 159 -3.10 10.40 -7.96
C ASP A 159 -2.99 11.79 -7.35
N MET A 160 -4.08 12.56 -7.36
CA MET A 160 -4.10 13.90 -6.76
C MET A 160 -3.81 13.85 -5.25
N ILE A 161 -4.35 12.87 -4.52
CA ILE A 161 -4.05 12.69 -3.09
C ILE A 161 -2.55 12.40 -2.89
N ASN A 162 -1.96 11.49 -3.66
CA ASN A 162 -0.55 11.12 -3.51
C ASN A 162 0.38 12.28 -3.84
N ILE A 163 0.17 12.94 -4.98
CA ILE A 163 0.98 14.09 -5.40
C ILE A 163 0.82 15.24 -4.40
N ALA A 164 -0.40 15.58 -3.99
CA ALA A 164 -0.62 16.62 -2.99
C ALA A 164 0.04 16.28 -1.64
N SER A 165 0.05 14.99 -1.26
CA SER A 165 0.71 14.52 -0.05
C SER A 165 2.24 14.68 -0.14
N HIS A 166 2.84 14.34 -1.28
CA HIS A 166 4.26 14.53 -1.55
C HIS A 166 4.64 16.03 -1.49
N GLU A 167 3.90 16.86 -2.22
CA GLU A 167 4.14 18.31 -2.27
C GLU A 167 3.95 18.97 -0.91
N PHE A 168 3.01 18.47 -0.10
CA PHE A 168 2.86 18.94 1.27
C PHE A 168 4.08 18.59 2.14
N GLY A 169 4.74 17.45 1.90
CA GLY A 169 6.02 17.11 2.53
C GLY A 169 7.10 18.17 2.25
N HIS A 170 7.22 18.65 1.01
CA HIS A 170 8.09 19.78 0.68
C HIS A 170 7.71 21.06 1.44
N ALA A 171 6.41 21.36 1.50
CA ALA A 171 5.92 22.53 2.23
C ALA A 171 6.16 22.44 3.76
N LEU A 172 6.38 21.22 4.29
CA LEU A 172 6.80 20.98 5.66
C LEU A 172 8.32 20.99 5.84
N GLY A 173 9.10 20.96 4.76
CA GLY A 173 10.56 21.06 4.75
C GLY A 173 11.31 19.78 4.46
N LEU A 174 10.63 18.73 3.99
CA LEU A 174 11.27 17.52 3.48
C LEU A 174 11.70 17.72 2.02
N ASN A 175 12.87 17.23 1.64
CA ASN A 175 13.25 17.09 0.23
C ASN A 175 13.05 15.63 -0.19
N HIS A 176 13.62 15.21 -1.31
CA HIS A 176 13.45 13.88 -1.84
C HIS A 176 14.25 12.83 -1.09
N ALA A 177 13.59 11.75 -0.68
CA ALA A 177 14.25 10.55 -0.21
C ALA A 177 15.11 9.90 -1.31
N THR A 178 16.19 9.24 -0.94
CA THR A 178 17.16 8.66 -1.89
C THR A 178 16.75 7.33 -2.49
N VAL A 179 15.70 6.69 -1.96
CA VAL A 179 15.23 5.38 -2.38
C VAL A 179 13.74 5.42 -2.69
N SER A 180 13.30 4.59 -3.65
CA SER A 180 11.93 4.63 -4.19
C SER A 180 10.92 3.73 -3.47
N VAL A 181 11.41 2.78 -2.68
CA VAL A 181 10.61 1.76 -2.02
C VAL A 181 11.10 1.61 -0.58
N THR A 182 10.14 1.53 0.33
CA THR A 182 10.37 1.30 1.75
C THR A 182 10.74 -0.18 2.03
N GLY A 183 11.15 -0.47 3.26
CA GLY A 183 11.47 -1.83 3.69
C GLY A 183 10.28 -2.80 3.73
N ASP A 184 9.04 -2.30 3.80
CA ASP A 184 7.80 -3.08 3.71
C ASP A 184 7.27 -3.20 2.27
N GLY A 185 8.00 -2.69 1.28
CA GLY A 185 7.68 -2.86 -0.14
C GLY A 185 6.66 -1.86 -0.70
N THR A 186 6.31 -0.81 0.05
CA THR A 186 5.46 0.29 -0.42
C THR A 186 6.30 1.38 -1.07
N PHE A 187 5.68 2.25 -1.87
CA PHE A 187 6.39 3.39 -2.45
C PHE A 187 6.75 4.40 -1.36
N GLU A 188 7.98 4.92 -1.43
CA GLU A 188 8.40 6.04 -0.59
C GLU A 188 7.73 7.32 -1.11
N LEU A 189 6.86 7.91 -0.28
CA LEU A 189 6.08 9.09 -0.63
C LEU A 189 7.00 10.23 -1.07
N MET A 190 8.10 10.47 -0.37
CA MET A 190 9.01 11.57 -0.69
C MET A 190 10.05 11.20 -1.76
N PHE A 191 9.91 10.11 -2.50
CA PHE A 191 10.81 9.83 -3.62
C PHE A 191 10.51 10.76 -4.81
N LEU A 192 11.57 11.24 -5.50
CA LEU A 192 11.45 12.23 -6.59
C LEU A 192 10.53 11.80 -7.74
N SER A 193 10.45 10.51 -8.04
CA SER A 193 9.64 10.00 -9.15
C SER A 193 8.36 9.36 -8.65
N TYR A 194 7.23 9.73 -9.25
CA TYR A 194 5.96 9.10 -8.93
C TYR A 194 5.99 7.60 -9.26
N GLY A 195 5.80 6.76 -8.25
CA GLY A 195 6.00 5.31 -8.34
C GLY A 195 4.90 4.56 -9.09
N GLN A 196 3.78 5.23 -9.41
CA GLN A 196 2.57 4.62 -9.93
C GLN A 196 2.22 5.10 -11.33
N ALA A 197 1.44 4.29 -12.05
CA ALA A 197 0.97 4.65 -13.38
C ALA A 197 -0.10 5.74 -13.30
N VAL A 198 0.21 6.96 -13.75
CA VAL A 198 -0.72 8.09 -13.78
C VAL A 198 -2.05 7.70 -14.45
N GLY A 199 -3.16 8.09 -13.84
CA GLY A 199 -4.50 7.82 -14.39
C GLY A 199 -5.04 6.41 -14.10
N ASN A 200 -4.27 5.55 -13.43
CA ASN A 200 -4.71 4.19 -13.14
C ASN A 200 -5.67 4.18 -11.93
N PRO A 201 -6.94 3.74 -12.09
CA PRO A 201 -7.91 3.72 -11.01
C PRO A 201 -7.60 2.70 -9.90
N ARG A 202 -6.58 1.85 -10.10
CA ARG A 202 -6.12 0.86 -9.12
C ARG A 202 -4.91 1.33 -8.32
N ASN A 203 -4.46 2.57 -8.51
CA ASN A 203 -3.38 3.12 -7.70
C ASN A 203 -3.75 3.06 -6.22
N SER A 204 -2.76 2.74 -5.40
CA SER A 204 -2.89 2.77 -3.94
C SER A 204 -2.56 4.17 -3.42
N LEU A 205 -3.14 4.51 -2.28
CA LEU A 205 -2.68 5.67 -1.54
C LEU A 205 -1.26 5.41 -1.03
N GLU A 206 -0.39 6.39 -1.16
CA GLU A 206 0.95 6.42 -0.55
C GLU A 206 0.86 7.14 0.80
N SER A 207 1.83 6.94 1.68
CA SER A 207 1.85 7.56 3.01
C SER A 207 3.28 7.89 3.41
N PRO A 208 3.51 8.95 4.20
CA PRO A 208 4.86 9.29 4.65
C PRO A 208 5.51 8.09 5.33
N SER A 209 6.80 7.90 5.14
CA SER A 209 7.54 6.82 5.78
C SER A 209 7.98 7.16 7.20
N THR A 210 8.50 6.17 7.93
CA THR A 210 9.22 6.40 9.19
C THR A 210 10.41 7.34 9.01
N LEU A 211 11.06 7.33 7.84
CA LEU A 211 12.17 8.23 7.51
C LEU A 211 11.68 9.67 7.37
N ASP A 212 10.58 9.89 6.63
CA ASP A 212 9.94 11.20 6.49
C ASP A 212 9.53 11.75 7.85
N MET A 213 8.89 10.92 8.68
CA MET A 213 8.42 11.30 10.00
C MET A 213 9.56 11.59 10.97
N TYR A 214 10.65 10.83 10.89
CA TYR A 214 11.86 11.09 11.68
C TYR A 214 12.51 12.41 11.28
N ALA A 215 12.66 12.69 9.99
CA ALA A 215 13.17 13.97 9.52
C ALA A 215 12.24 15.12 9.96
N LEU A 216 10.92 14.96 9.80
CA LEU A 216 9.92 15.93 10.23
C LEU A 216 10.00 16.22 11.75
N ALA A 217 10.17 15.19 12.58
CA ALA A 217 10.36 15.35 14.02
C ALA A 217 11.57 16.24 14.33
N ASN A 218 12.68 16.09 13.60
CA ASN A 218 13.87 16.92 13.78
C ASN A 218 13.71 18.35 13.23
N ILE A 219 12.96 18.55 12.14
CA ILE A 219 12.67 19.90 11.59
C ILE A 219 11.82 20.74 12.56
N TYR A 220 10.94 20.08 13.32
CA TYR A 220 9.99 20.70 14.24
C TYR A 220 10.27 20.38 15.72
N ASP A 221 11.52 20.04 16.07
CA ASP A 221 11.92 19.72 17.44
C ASP A 221 11.63 20.86 18.43
N TRP A 222 11.69 22.10 17.96
CA TRP A 222 11.36 23.32 18.68
C TRP A 222 9.93 23.32 19.25
N VAL A 223 9.00 22.58 18.63
CA VAL A 223 7.60 22.45 19.08
C VAL A 223 7.51 21.72 20.44
N SER A 224 8.57 21.02 20.85
CA SER A 224 8.69 20.49 22.21
C SER A 224 8.70 21.59 23.29
N ASN A 225 9.16 22.80 22.95
CA ASN A 225 9.29 23.91 23.89
C ASN A 225 7.93 24.58 24.19
N PRO A 226 7.49 24.66 25.46
CA PRO A 226 6.27 25.36 25.83
C PRO A 226 6.34 26.88 25.62
N SER A 227 7.54 27.46 25.57
CA SER A 227 7.75 28.90 25.35
C SER A 227 7.62 29.33 23.88
N GLY A 228 7.34 28.39 22.97
CA GLY A 228 7.23 28.63 21.53
C GLY A 228 8.57 28.59 20.79
N PHE A 229 8.56 29.01 19.53
CA PHE A 229 9.75 29.07 18.68
C PHE A 229 10.72 30.15 19.18
N SER A 230 11.94 29.76 19.55
CA SER A 230 12.98 30.68 20.03
C SER A 230 14.32 30.36 19.37
N GLY A 231 14.62 30.98 18.23
CA GLY A 231 15.93 30.81 17.60
C GLY A 231 15.93 30.96 16.09
N THR A 232 16.96 30.39 15.47
CA THR A 232 17.00 30.12 14.04
C THR A 232 16.16 28.89 13.74
N GLY A 233 15.55 28.86 12.57
CA GLY A 233 14.87 27.69 12.04
C GLY A 233 15.85 26.60 11.62
N HIS A 234 15.34 25.65 10.85
CA HIS A 234 16.07 24.44 10.49
C HIS A 234 16.92 24.66 9.25
N SER A 235 18.24 24.43 9.33
CA SER A 235 19.13 24.45 8.17
C SER A 235 19.02 23.17 7.35
N ALA A 236 19.38 23.21 6.06
CA ALA A 236 19.38 22.02 5.22
C ALA A 236 20.28 20.93 5.82
N THR A 237 19.68 19.78 6.13
CA THR A 237 20.31 18.64 6.79
C THR A 237 19.92 17.36 6.05
N ILE A 238 20.70 16.29 6.20
CA ILE A 238 20.38 14.97 5.67
C ILE A 238 20.15 14.03 6.87
N TYR A 239 19.04 13.32 6.84
CA TYR A 239 18.66 12.36 7.88
C TYR A 239 18.68 10.94 7.35
N SER A 240 19.11 10.03 8.21
CA SER A 240 18.94 8.58 8.06
C SER A 240 18.23 8.05 9.31
N LEU A 241 17.49 6.95 9.17
CA LEU A 241 16.83 6.34 10.33
C LEU A 241 17.86 5.86 11.36
N PRO A 242 17.61 6.08 12.66
CA PRO A 242 18.45 5.51 13.70
C PRO A 242 18.32 3.97 13.72
N PRO A 243 19.33 3.25 14.23
CA PRO A 243 19.27 1.80 14.34
C PRO A 243 18.03 1.33 15.12
N GLY A 244 17.34 0.31 14.59
CA GLY A 244 16.18 -0.32 15.23
C GLY A 244 14.82 0.24 14.83
N ILE A 245 14.76 1.32 14.05
CA ILE A 245 13.51 1.76 13.41
C ILE A 245 13.42 1.10 12.03
N ALA A 246 12.32 0.39 11.78
CA ALA A 246 12.05 -0.19 10.48
C ALA A 246 11.71 0.93 9.48
N TYR A 247 12.24 0.82 8.27
CA TYR A 247 11.86 1.73 7.19
C TYR A 247 10.55 1.26 6.57
N ALA A 248 9.44 1.94 6.87
CA ALA A 248 8.09 1.52 6.47
C ALA A 248 7.16 2.72 6.28
N SER A 249 6.06 2.55 5.53
CA SER A 249 5.05 3.59 5.37
C SER A 249 4.13 3.71 6.60
N GLU A 250 3.90 4.94 7.06
CA GLU A 250 3.06 5.27 8.22
C GLU A 250 1.63 5.60 7.80
N TYR A 251 0.84 4.58 7.51
CA TYR A 251 -0.57 4.77 7.12
C TYR A 251 -1.44 5.18 8.31
N PRO A 252 -2.42 6.09 8.15
CA PRO A 252 -3.42 6.38 9.17
C PRO A 252 -4.12 5.11 9.70
N TYR A 253 -4.40 5.04 11.01
CA TYR A 253 -5.04 3.87 11.62
C TYR A 253 -6.33 3.41 10.94
N ALA A 254 -7.16 4.35 10.46
CA ALA A 254 -8.39 4.00 9.74
C ALA A 254 -8.11 3.21 8.45
N GLU A 255 -7.03 3.54 7.73
CA GLU A 255 -6.61 2.86 6.51
C GLU A 255 -6.01 1.49 6.83
N GLN A 256 -5.24 1.38 7.92
CA GLN A 256 -4.73 0.09 8.41
C GLN A 256 -5.88 -0.86 8.78
N ILE A 257 -6.88 -0.37 9.52
CA ILE A 257 -8.07 -1.15 9.91
C ILE A 257 -8.84 -1.59 8.66
N GLN A 258 -9.03 -0.70 7.70
CA GLN A 258 -9.71 -1.03 6.44
C GLN A 258 -8.95 -2.08 5.63
N SER A 259 -7.62 -1.95 5.53
CA SER A 259 -6.75 -2.94 4.87
C SER A 259 -6.88 -4.32 5.54
N LEU A 260 -6.86 -4.35 6.88
CA LEU A 260 -7.03 -5.58 7.64
C LEU A 260 -8.42 -6.20 7.42
N GLN A 261 -9.49 -5.40 7.44
CA GLN A 261 -10.85 -5.88 7.16
C GLN A 261 -10.97 -6.45 5.75
N ASN A 262 -10.36 -5.79 4.76
CA ASN A 262 -10.33 -6.28 3.38
C ASN A 262 -9.59 -7.61 3.29
N SER A 263 -8.42 -7.74 3.93
CA SER A 263 -7.66 -8.99 4.00
C SER A 263 -8.47 -10.13 4.64
N ILE A 264 -9.13 -9.87 5.77
CA ILE A 264 -10.00 -10.84 6.43
C ILE A 264 -11.15 -11.29 5.52
N ASN A 265 -11.80 -10.35 4.82
CA ASN A 265 -12.88 -10.67 3.89
C ASN A 265 -12.41 -11.50 2.70
N GLN A 266 -11.21 -11.22 2.16
CA GLN A 266 -10.60 -12.01 1.09
C GLN A 266 -10.26 -13.43 1.58
N MET A 267 -9.59 -13.57 2.72
CA MET A 267 -9.30 -14.89 3.29
C MET A 267 -10.57 -15.71 3.54
N ARG A 268 -11.64 -15.08 4.03
CA ARG A 268 -12.93 -15.75 4.21
C ARG A 268 -13.49 -16.27 2.88
N LEU A 269 -13.39 -15.47 1.82
CA LEU A 269 -13.82 -15.87 0.48
C LEU A 269 -12.99 -17.05 -0.04
N GLU A 270 -11.67 -16.99 0.09
CA GLU A 270 -10.76 -18.07 -0.31
C GLU A 270 -11.07 -19.38 0.42
N ILE A 271 -11.30 -19.33 1.75
CA ILE A 271 -11.70 -20.50 2.54
C ILE A 271 -13.02 -21.09 2.04
N LEU A 272 -14.02 -20.25 1.74
CA LEU A 272 -15.31 -20.72 1.20
C LEU A 272 -15.13 -21.38 -0.17
N ILE A 273 -14.32 -20.80 -1.05
CA ILE A 273 -14.01 -21.38 -2.36
C ILE A 273 -13.35 -22.75 -2.20
N VAL A 274 -12.33 -22.85 -1.34
CA VAL A 274 -11.62 -24.12 -1.07
C VAL A 274 -12.59 -25.16 -0.50
N ALA A 275 -13.47 -24.78 0.43
CA ALA A 275 -14.46 -25.68 1.01
C ALA A 275 -15.46 -26.20 -0.04
N VAL A 276 -15.96 -25.35 -0.94
CA VAL A 276 -16.86 -25.74 -2.03
C VAL A 276 -16.15 -26.68 -3.01
N VAL A 277 -14.92 -26.36 -3.41
CA VAL A 277 -14.12 -27.20 -4.33
C VAL A 277 -13.84 -28.56 -3.70
N ALA A 278 -13.43 -28.60 -2.43
CA ALA A 278 -13.21 -29.85 -1.70
C ALA A 278 -14.49 -30.70 -1.60
N GLY A 279 -15.63 -30.06 -1.33
CA GLY A 279 -16.94 -30.73 -1.29
C GLY A 279 -17.34 -31.33 -2.64
N LEU A 280 -17.13 -30.60 -3.73
CA LEU A 280 -17.38 -31.10 -5.09
C LEU A 280 -16.47 -32.28 -5.44
N LEU A 281 -15.17 -32.19 -5.14
CA LEU A 281 -14.22 -33.28 -5.37
C LEU A 281 -14.61 -34.53 -4.58
N LEU A 282 -15.03 -34.38 -3.32
CA LEU A 282 -15.53 -35.48 -2.50
C LEU A 282 -16.78 -36.11 -3.12
N ALA A 283 -17.74 -35.30 -3.58
CA ALA A 283 -18.95 -35.80 -4.22
C ALA A 283 -18.65 -36.59 -5.51
N VAL A 284 -17.72 -36.11 -6.34
CA VAL A 284 -17.26 -36.81 -7.54
C VAL A 284 -16.58 -38.13 -7.19
N ALA A 285 -15.69 -38.13 -6.19
CA ALA A 285 -15.01 -39.34 -5.74
C ALA A 285 -16.00 -40.40 -5.22
N LEU A 286 -17.01 -39.98 -4.45
CA LEU A 286 -18.07 -40.86 -3.96
C LEU A 286 -18.91 -41.43 -5.11
N ALA A 287 -19.32 -40.60 -6.07
CA ALA A 287 -20.10 -41.04 -7.23
C ALA A 287 -19.33 -42.08 -8.07
N LEU A 288 -18.04 -41.83 -8.34
CA LEU A 288 -17.16 -42.77 -9.04
C LEU A 288 -17.00 -44.08 -8.24
N GLY A 289 -16.80 -44.00 -6.93
CA GLY A 289 -16.71 -45.16 -6.05
C GLY A 289 -17.97 -46.04 -6.10
N ILE A 290 -19.16 -45.42 -6.04
CA ILE A 290 -20.45 -46.13 -6.16
C ILE A 290 -20.58 -46.79 -7.53
N LEU A 291 -20.23 -46.10 -8.62
CA LEU A 291 -20.29 -46.65 -9.98
C LEU A 291 -19.35 -47.85 -10.15
N MET A 292 -18.13 -47.78 -9.63
CA MET A 292 -17.18 -48.89 -9.66
C MET A 292 -17.66 -50.09 -8.83
N ALA A 293 -18.23 -49.85 -7.64
CA ALA A 293 -18.79 -50.90 -6.80
C ALA A 293 -19.96 -51.64 -7.48
N ARG A 294 -20.84 -50.90 -8.18
CA ARG A 294 -21.95 -51.50 -8.96
C ARG A 294 -21.44 -52.37 -10.10
N LYS A 295 -20.43 -51.93 -10.87
CA LYS A 295 -19.83 -52.73 -11.94
C LYS A 295 -19.24 -54.05 -11.41
N LYS A 296 -18.59 -54.02 -10.25
CA LYS A 296 -18.01 -55.23 -9.64
C LYS A 296 -19.06 -56.28 -9.27
N HIS A 297 -20.24 -55.84 -8.82
CA HIS A 297 -21.35 -56.73 -8.47
C HIS A 297 -21.96 -57.41 -9.71
N VAL A 298 -22.06 -56.69 -10.84
CA VAL A 298 -22.55 -57.24 -12.11
C VAL A 298 -21.58 -58.28 -12.68
N GLN A 299 -20.27 -58.04 -12.61
CA GLN A 299 -19.25 -58.98 -13.09
C GLN A 299 -19.27 -60.30 -12.31
N ALA A 300 -19.37 -60.23 -10.98
CA ALA A 300 -19.46 -61.42 -10.12
C ALA A 300 -20.73 -62.25 -10.38
N GLN A 301 -21.83 -61.59 -10.74
CA GLN A 301 -23.06 -62.27 -11.11
C GLN A 301 -22.90 -63.02 -12.43
N ILE A 302 -22.27 -62.44 -13.45
CA ILE A 302 -22.05 -63.07 -14.76
C ILE A 302 -21.16 -64.32 -14.66
N GLU A 303 -20.11 -64.30 -13.85
CA GLU A 303 -19.22 -65.47 -13.66
C GLU A 303 -19.93 -66.66 -12.99
N SER A 304 -20.92 -66.41 -12.12
CA SER A 304 -21.71 -67.48 -11.49
C SER A 304 -22.61 -68.26 -12.46
N TRP A 305 -23.00 -67.65 -13.60
CA TRP A 305 -23.82 -68.31 -14.63
C TRP A 305 -23.02 -69.16 -15.63
N GLN A 306 -21.68 -69.07 -15.63
CA GLN A 306 -20.82 -69.84 -16.56
C GLN A 306 -20.30 -71.17 -16.01
N ILE A 307 -20.55 -71.50 -14.73
CA ILE A 307 -20.14 -72.78 -14.12
C ILE A 307 -21.28 -73.80 -14.26
N VAL A 308 -21.54 -74.27 -15.49
CA VAL A 308 -22.27 -75.52 -15.73
C VAL A 308 -21.53 -76.26 -16.85
N VAL A 309 -20.69 -77.24 -16.50
CA VAL A 309 -19.90 -78.08 -17.43
C VAL A 309 -20.39 -79.53 -17.35
N PRO A 310 -20.60 -80.26 -18.47
CA PRO A 310 -20.92 -81.69 -18.47
C PRO A 310 -19.64 -82.57 -18.31
N PRO A 311 -19.76 -83.85 -17.87
CA PRO A 311 -18.60 -84.63 -17.42
C PRO A 311 -17.74 -85.18 -18.57
N ALA A 312 -16.44 -85.32 -18.32
CA ALA A 312 -15.41 -85.80 -19.26
C ALA A 312 -15.24 -87.34 -19.28
N PRO A 313 -14.75 -87.95 -20.38
CA PRO A 313 -14.50 -89.40 -20.48
C PRO A 313 -13.07 -89.80 -20.06
N ALA A 314 -12.94 -91.07 -19.67
CA ALA A 314 -11.77 -91.70 -19.06
C ALA A 314 -10.71 -92.20 -20.08
N GLU A 315 -9.42 -92.14 -19.72
CA GLU A 315 -8.31 -92.74 -20.48
C GLU A 315 -7.79 -94.05 -19.85
N VAL A 316 -7.34 -94.94 -20.73
CA VAL A 316 -6.91 -96.33 -20.51
C VAL A 316 -5.39 -96.41 -20.41
N PHE A 317 -4.86 -97.13 -19.41
CA PHE A 317 -3.43 -97.47 -19.28
C PHE A 317 -3.15 -98.88 -19.83
N SER A 318 -2.09 -99.02 -20.65
CA SER A 318 -1.57 -100.31 -21.11
C SER A 318 -0.34 -100.73 -20.29
N PHE A 319 -0.41 -101.92 -19.69
CA PHE A 319 0.70 -102.66 -19.09
C PHE A 319 1.36 -103.57 -20.15
N LEU A 320 2.66 -103.84 -20.02
CA LEU A 320 3.30 -104.96 -20.71
C LEU A 320 4.20 -105.74 -19.74
N LEU A 321 3.99 -107.05 -19.70
CA LEU A 321 4.74 -108.03 -18.92
C LEU A 321 5.27 -109.13 -19.88
N LEU A 322 6.57 -109.40 -19.74
CA LEU A 322 7.45 -110.41 -20.33
C LEU A 322 6.85 -111.65 -21.05
N ARG A 323 7.39 -111.94 -22.23
CA ARG A 323 8.36 -113.02 -22.48
C ARG A 323 9.15 -112.79 -23.78
#